data_AF-C2L073-F1
#
_entry.id   AF-C2L073-F1
#
_cell.length_a   1.000
_cell.length_b   1.000
_cell.length_c   1.000
_cell.angle_alpha   90.00
_cell.angle_beta   90.00
_cell.angle_gamma   90.00
#
_symmetry.space_group_name_H-M   'P 1'
#
loop_
_entity.id
_entity.type
_entity.pdbx_description
1 polymer ?
#
loop_
_entity_poly.entity_id
_entity_poly.type
_entity_poly.pdbx_seq_one_letter_code
_entity_poly.pdbx_strand_id
1 'polypeptide(L)'
;MKMNLFNFEFFFGLMVGLSFLLTFYIYFRLLYGVIRKREVPQWIYKFGQAFQGRVHIEYENATNSAALRDANLFLFLWLLVNVLTFVFLYHKNGDAHAALYQCMKMPFATIIVALIVHPILLLLRMQFSSSEDAYHIYSTTNAVRGAAFFSVFLLALYANM
;
A
#
# COMPACT_ATOMS: atom_id res chain seq x y z
N MET A 1 -8.70 -34.49 -10.11
CA MET A 1 -9.31 -33.34 -10.81
C MET A 1 -8.17 -32.52 -11.42
N LYS A 2 -7.95 -32.59 -12.73
CA LYS A 2 -6.86 -31.88 -13.41
C LYS A 2 -7.31 -30.42 -13.59
N MET A 3 -6.70 -29.49 -12.87
CA MET A 3 -6.95 -28.07 -13.04
C MET A 3 -6.32 -27.66 -14.38
N ASN A 4 -7.14 -27.33 -15.38
CA ASN A 4 -6.65 -26.82 -16.66
C ASN A 4 -5.98 -25.46 -16.44
N LEU A 5 -4.89 -25.17 -17.17
CA LEU A 5 -4.10 -23.94 -17.04
C LEU A 5 -4.97 -22.67 -17.07
N PHE A 6 -5.97 -22.63 -17.96
CA PHE A 6 -6.95 -21.55 -18.05
C PHE A 6 -7.76 -21.32 -16.77
N ASN A 7 -8.17 -22.40 -16.09
CA ASN A 7 -8.90 -22.29 -14.83
C ASN A 7 -7.97 -21.73 -13.73
N PHE A 8 -6.70 -22.11 -13.75
CA PHE A 8 -5.72 -21.61 -12.79
C PHE A 8 -5.49 -20.10 -12.92
N GLU A 9 -5.26 -19.61 -14.15
CA GLU A 9 -5.10 -18.17 -14.42
C GLU A 9 -6.32 -17.36 -13.99
N PHE A 10 -7.54 -17.89 -14.24
CA PHE A 10 -8.77 -17.24 -13.82
C PHE A 10 -8.88 -17.12 -12.29
N PHE A 11 -8.68 -18.23 -11.55
CA PHE A 11 -8.73 -18.20 -10.09
C PHE A 11 -7.62 -17.33 -9.48
N PHE A 12 -6.43 -17.33 -10.09
CA PHE A 12 -5.35 -16.46 -9.67
C PHE A 12 -5.69 -14.98 -9.88
N GLY A 13 -6.25 -14.62 -11.05
CA GLY A 13 -6.76 -13.28 -11.32
C GLY A 13 -7.84 -12.83 -10.34
N LEU A 14 -8.77 -13.73 -9.97
CA LEU A 14 -9.76 -13.46 -8.92
C LEU A 14 -9.11 -13.21 -7.56
N MET A 15 -8.08 -13.97 -7.20
CA MET A 15 -7.33 -13.77 -5.96
C MET A 15 -6.63 -12.40 -5.93
N VAL A 16 -6.04 -11.96 -7.06
CA VAL A 16 -5.49 -10.61 -7.21
C VAL A 16 -6.59 -9.57 -6.98
N GLY A 17 -7.74 -9.69 -7.65
CA GLY A 17 -8.86 -8.76 -7.49
C GLY A 17 -9.35 -8.66 -6.03
N LEU A 18 -9.51 -9.81 -5.36
CA LEU A 18 -9.91 -9.88 -3.95
C LEU A 18 -8.88 -9.23 -3.02
N SER A 19 -7.59 -9.34 -3.32
CA SER A 19 -6.54 -8.68 -2.52
C SER A 19 -6.61 -7.15 -2.58
N PHE A 20 -6.89 -6.59 -3.76
CA PHE A 20 -7.13 -5.15 -3.91
C PHE A 20 -8.39 -4.70 -3.16
N LEU A 21 -9.49 -5.47 -3.27
CA LEU A 21 -10.71 -5.19 -2.51
C LEU A 21 -10.46 -5.21 -0.99
N LEU A 22 -9.64 -6.14 -0.50
CA LEU A 22 -9.24 -6.19 0.90
C LEU A 22 -8.46 -4.94 1.32
N THR A 23 -7.55 -4.46 0.47
CA THR A 23 -6.79 -3.21 0.71
C THR A 23 -7.73 -2.01 0.82
N PHE A 24 -8.66 -1.85 -0.12
CA PHE A 24 -9.68 -0.80 -0.06
C PHE A 24 -10.57 -0.95 1.17
N TYR A 25 -10.97 -2.16 1.53
CA TYR A 25 -11.78 -2.43 2.71
C TYR A 25 -11.07 -2.00 4.00
N ILE A 26 -9.79 -2.35 4.18
CA ILE A 26 -8.99 -1.92 5.35
C ILE A 26 -8.93 -0.39 5.41
N TYR A 27 -8.66 0.26 4.28
CA TYR A 27 -8.63 1.71 4.19
C TYR A 27 -9.98 2.37 4.55
N PHE A 28 -11.08 1.90 3.97
CA PHE A 28 -12.41 2.44 4.26
C PHE A 28 -12.82 2.19 5.71
N ARG A 29 -12.45 1.05 6.30
CA ARG A 29 -12.66 0.79 7.73
C ARG A 29 -11.90 1.78 8.60
N LEU A 30 -10.65 2.09 8.27
CA LEU A 30 -9.87 3.12 8.96
C LEU A 30 -10.51 4.51 8.82
N LEU A 31 -10.89 4.90 7.60
CA LEU A 31 -11.56 6.18 7.32
C LEU A 31 -12.86 6.31 8.12
N TYR A 32 -13.73 5.28 8.06
CA TYR A 32 -15.00 5.28 8.79
C TYR A 32 -14.79 5.27 10.31
N GLY A 33 -13.78 4.53 10.79
CA GLY A 33 -13.40 4.49 12.20
C GLY A 33 -13.02 5.87 12.72
N VAL A 34 -12.20 6.62 11.98
CA VAL A 34 -11.83 7.99 12.34
C VAL A 34 -13.04 8.93 12.33
N ILE A 35 -13.87 8.88 11.28
CA ILE A 35 -15.07 9.74 11.16
C ILE A 35 -16.06 9.48 12.30
N ARG A 36 -16.27 8.22 12.67
CA ARG A 36 -17.25 7.82 13.70
C ARG A 36 -16.65 7.70 15.10
N LYS A 37 -15.36 7.99 15.27
CA LYS A 37 -14.61 7.76 16.52
C LYS A 37 -14.80 6.34 17.05
N ARG A 38 -14.72 5.36 16.14
CA ARG A 38 -14.85 3.92 16.43
C ARG A 38 -13.55 3.22 16.06
N GLU A 39 -13.19 2.22 16.83
CA GLU A 39 -12.03 1.40 16.52
C GLU A 39 -12.27 0.50 15.30
N VAL A 40 -11.19 0.25 14.56
CA VAL A 40 -11.17 -0.79 13.54
C VAL A 40 -11.21 -2.18 14.18
N PRO A 41 -11.65 -3.23 13.45
CA PRO A 41 -11.62 -4.59 13.97
C PRO A 41 -10.21 -5.01 14.40
N GLN A 42 -10.12 -5.78 15.48
CA GLN A 42 -8.85 -6.19 16.09
C GLN A 42 -7.90 -6.92 15.14
N TRP A 43 -8.43 -7.65 14.15
CA TRP A 43 -7.60 -8.32 13.16
C TRP A 43 -6.82 -7.33 12.27
N ILE A 44 -7.31 -6.09 12.07
CA ILE A 44 -6.60 -5.06 11.28
C ILE A 44 -5.34 -4.61 12.03
N TYR A 45 -5.44 -4.39 13.34
CA TYR A 45 -4.29 -4.08 14.19
C TYR A 45 -3.27 -5.22 14.15
N LYS A 46 -3.71 -6.47 14.36
CA LYS A 46 -2.84 -7.66 14.30
C LYS A 46 -2.18 -7.83 12.93
N PHE A 47 -2.90 -7.57 11.85
CA PHE A 47 -2.36 -7.63 10.50
C PHE A 47 -1.26 -6.57 10.29
N GLY A 48 -1.48 -5.35 10.76
CA GLY A 48 -0.47 -4.29 10.73
C GLY A 48 0.76 -4.59 11.58
N GLN A 49 0.58 -5.21 12.75
CA GLN A 49 1.68 -5.69 13.58
C GLN A 49 2.41 -6.88 12.95
N ALA A 50 1.71 -7.78 12.23
CA ALA A 50 2.34 -8.90 11.54
C ALA A 50 3.23 -8.44 10.38
N PHE A 51 2.92 -7.29 9.76
CA PHE A 51 3.73 -6.67 8.71
C PHE A 51 4.92 -5.87 9.26
N GLN A 52 5.32 -6.17 10.49
CA GLN A 52 6.50 -5.61 11.13
C GLN A 52 7.78 -6.29 10.62
N GLY A 53 8.83 -5.49 10.43
CA GLY A 53 10.16 -6.01 10.13
C GLY A 53 10.78 -6.79 11.30
N ARG A 54 12.04 -7.20 11.15
CA ARG A 54 12.75 -7.97 12.19
C ARG A 54 13.00 -7.22 13.50
N VAL A 55 12.85 -5.89 13.50
CA VAL A 55 13.04 -5.05 14.68
C VAL A 55 11.70 -4.83 15.37
N HIS A 56 11.63 -5.19 16.66
CA HIS A 56 10.45 -4.94 17.48
C HIS A 56 10.35 -3.45 17.84
N ILE A 57 9.47 -2.77 17.13
CA ILE A 57 8.90 -1.44 17.30
C ILE A 57 7.47 -1.64 17.81
N GLU A 58 7.11 -1.00 18.91
CA GLU A 58 5.72 -1.00 19.37
C GLU A 58 4.88 -0.13 18.44
N TYR A 59 4.03 -0.77 17.63
CA TYR A 59 3.05 -0.06 16.82
C TYR A 59 1.85 0.30 17.69
N GLU A 60 1.45 1.56 17.67
CA GLU A 60 0.28 2.01 18.39
C GLU A 60 -0.99 1.52 17.70
N ASN A 61 -1.84 0.84 18.46
CA ASN A 61 -3.16 0.39 18.02
C ASN A 61 -4.16 1.54 18.14
N ALA A 62 -4.03 2.52 17.25
CA ALA A 62 -4.91 3.69 17.22
C ALA A 62 -5.69 3.80 15.89
N THR A 63 -6.95 4.22 16.02
CA THR A 63 -7.82 4.63 14.91
C THR A 63 -8.04 6.14 14.98
N ASN A 64 -6.94 6.89 14.89
CA ASN A 64 -6.94 8.35 15.02
C ASN A 64 -6.75 9.04 13.66
N SER A 65 -7.03 10.35 13.62
CA SER A 65 -6.83 11.18 12.41
C SER A 65 -5.38 11.18 11.94
N ALA A 66 -4.41 11.09 12.85
CA ALA A 66 -2.99 10.97 12.53
C ALA A 66 -2.67 9.67 11.76
N ALA A 67 -3.19 8.53 12.20
CA ALA A 67 -3.02 7.25 11.52
C ALA A 67 -3.63 7.24 10.10
N LEU A 68 -4.79 7.89 9.93
CA LEU A 68 -5.40 8.07 8.61
C LEU A 68 -4.60 9.03 7.73
N ARG A 69 -4.06 10.12 8.27
CA ARG A 69 -3.19 11.05 7.54
C ARG A 69 -1.92 10.34 7.05
N ASP A 70 -1.34 9.47 7.87
CA ASP A 70 -0.16 8.69 7.48
C ASP A 70 -0.49 7.63 6.41
N ALA A 71 -1.67 7.00 6.49
CA ALA A 71 -2.14 6.11 5.43
C ALA A 71 -2.38 6.87 4.11
N ASN A 72 -2.98 8.07 4.19
CA ASN A 72 -3.19 8.93 3.02
C ASN A 72 -1.87 9.40 2.42
N LEU A 73 -0.88 9.77 3.24
CA LEU A 73 0.46 10.14 2.78
C LEU A 73 1.10 9.01 1.99
N PHE A 74 1.01 7.77 2.49
CA PHE A 74 1.49 6.59 1.79
C PHE A 74 0.79 6.35 0.45
N LEU A 75 -0.54 6.38 0.43
CA LEU A 75 -1.30 6.16 -0.81
C LEU A 75 -1.03 7.26 -1.84
N PHE A 76 -0.94 8.52 -1.38
CA PHE A 76 -0.59 9.65 -2.22
C PHE A 76 0.83 9.52 -2.80
N LEU A 77 1.81 9.14 -1.97
CA LEU A 77 3.17 8.90 -2.42
C LEU A 77 3.23 7.77 -3.44
N TRP A 78 2.52 6.67 -3.19
CA TRP A 78 2.49 5.54 -4.13
C TRP A 78 1.86 5.93 -5.47
N LEU A 79 0.77 6.71 -5.46
CA LEU A 79 0.18 7.28 -6.67
C LEU A 79 1.18 8.21 -7.38
N LEU A 80 1.86 9.08 -6.64
CA LEU A 80 2.84 10.01 -7.18
C LEU A 80 4.00 9.27 -7.88
N VAL A 81 4.54 8.20 -7.28
CA VAL A 81 5.59 7.38 -7.90
C VAL A 81 5.11 6.77 -9.21
N ASN A 82 3.85 6.32 -9.30
CA ASN A 82 3.29 5.80 -10.54
C ASN A 82 3.17 6.89 -11.62
N VAL A 83 2.66 8.08 -11.25
CA VAL A 83 2.54 9.22 -12.17
C VAL A 83 3.92 9.66 -12.67
N LEU A 84 4.90 9.79 -11.78
CA LEU A 84 6.28 10.16 -12.17
C LEU A 84 6.91 9.12 -13.10
N THR A 85 6.68 7.84 -12.83
CA THR A 85 7.15 6.73 -13.68
C THR A 85 6.53 6.84 -15.07
N PHE A 86 5.22 7.08 -15.15
CA PHE A 86 4.52 7.28 -16.43
C PHE A 86 5.09 8.48 -17.21
N VAL A 87 5.25 9.63 -16.56
CA VAL A 87 5.80 10.86 -17.18
C VAL A 87 7.21 10.62 -17.70
N PHE A 88 8.07 9.95 -16.93
CA PHE A 88 9.42 9.60 -17.34
C PHE A 88 9.44 8.71 -18.58
N LEU A 89 8.61 7.66 -18.61
CA LEU A 89 8.50 6.74 -19.75
C LEU A 89 7.89 7.41 -20.99
N TYR A 90 6.94 8.31 -20.78
CA TYR A 90 6.34 9.10 -21.86
C TYR A 90 7.38 10.01 -22.53
N HIS A 91 8.18 10.73 -21.74
CA HIS A 91 9.28 11.54 -22.28
C HIS A 91 10.35 10.72 -22.99
N LYS A 92 10.59 9.48 -22.56
CA LYS A 92 11.58 8.58 -23.17
C LYS A 92 11.10 7.99 -24.50
N ASN A 93 9.86 7.52 -24.56
CA ASN A 93 9.36 6.74 -25.69
C ASN A 93 8.55 7.58 -26.69
N GLY A 94 8.06 8.76 -26.31
CA GLY A 94 7.21 9.63 -27.14
C GLY A 94 5.79 9.11 -27.38
N ASP A 95 5.48 7.89 -26.97
CA ASP A 95 4.18 7.24 -27.12
C ASP A 95 3.54 6.96 -25.75
N ALA A 96 2.33 7.49 -25.56
CA ALA A 96 1.55 7.32 -24.35
C ALA A 96 1.12 5.87 -24.12
N HIS A 97 0.80 5.11 -25.18
CA HIS A 97 0.36 3.73 -25.05
C HIS A 97 1.51 2.81 -24.62
N ALA A 98 2.68 2.98 -25.23
CA ALA A 98 3.88 2.25 -24.85
C ALA A 98 4.32 2.56 -23.40
N ALA A 99 4.25 3.84 -22.99
CA ALA A 99 4.55 4.25 -21.63
C ALA A 99 3.57 3.66 -20.60
N LEU A 100 2.26 3.66 -20.90
CA LEU A 100 1.23 3.08 -20.04
C LEU A 100 1.43 1.57 -19.87
N TYR A 101 1.66 0.86 -20.98
CA TYR A 101 1.93 -0.58 -20.95
C TYR A 101 3.15 -0.94 -20.11
N GLN A 102 4.25 -0.18 -20.25
CA GLN A 102 5.45 -0.37 -19.44
C GLN A 102 5.20 -0.05 -17.96
N CYS A 103 4.43 1.00 -17.65
CA CYS A 103 4.07 1.34 -16.28
C CYS A 103 3.26 0.22 -15.61
N MET A 104 2.33 -0.41 -16.34
CA MET A 104 1.56 -1.56 -15.87
C MET A 104 2.39 -2.84 -15.65
N LYS A 105 3.58 -2.93 -16.25
CA LYS A 105 4.55 -4.02 -16.00
C LYS A 105 5.44 -3.80 -14.79
N MET A 106 5.53 -2.58 -14.28
CA MET A 106 6.41 -2.22 -13.16
C MET A 106 5.70 -1.93 -11.82
N PRO A 107 4.49 -2.46 -11.53
CA PRO A 107 3.77 -2.07 -10.32
C PRO A 107 4.55 -2.49 -9.06
N PHE A 108 5.26 -3.62 -9.10
CA PHE A 108 6.13 -4.06 -8.00
C PHE A 108 7.28 -3.10 -7.72
N ALA A 109 7.92 -2.56 -8.75
CA ALA A 109 8.99 -1.57 -8.56
C ALA A 109 8.44 -0.29 -7.90
N THR A 110 7.27 0.19 -8.36
CA THR A 110 6.68 1.42 -7.83
C THR A 110 6.28 1.30 -6.35
N ILE A 111 5.74 0.15 -5.92
CA ILE A 111 5.36 -0.04 -4.51
C ILE A 111 6.59 -0.15 -3.61
N ILE A 112 7.67 -0.79 -4.06
CA ILE A 112 8.93 -0.87 -3.29
C ILE A 112 9.52 0.52 -3.09
N VAL A 113 9.55 1.36 -4.13
CA VAL A 113 10.00 2.74 -4.02
C VAL A 113 9.13 3.51 -3.00
N ALA A 114 7.81 3.38 -3.08
CA ALA A 114 6.91 4.03 -2.12
C ALA A 114 7.15 3.56 -0.67
N LEU A 115 7.39 2.25 -0.46
CA LEU A 115 7.69 1.69 0.86
C LEU A 115 9.02 2.18 1.44
N ILE A 116 10.03 2.45 0.60
CA ILE A 116 11.33 2.97 1.04
C ILE A 116 11.27 4.48 1.28
N VAL A 117 10.60 5.23 0.41
CA VAL A 117 10.53 6.69 0.49
C VAL A 117 9.62 7.14 1.65
N HIS A 118 8.55 6.41 1.93
CA HIS A 118 7.63 6.76 3.01
C HIS A 118 8.28 6.92 4.40
N PRO A 119 9.08 5.96 4.93
CA PRO A 119 9.73 6.13 6.22
C PRO A 119 10.73 7.30 6.21
N ILE A 120 11.38 7.59 5.09
CA ILE A 120 12.28 8.75 4.95
C ILE A 120 11.48 10.06 5.11
N LEU A 121 10.30 10.15 4.48
CA LEU A 121 9.41 11.31 4.62
C LEU A 121 8.86 11.45 6.05
N LEU A 122 8.56 10.33 6.72
CA LEU A 122 8.19 10.34 8.13
C LEU A 122 9.32 10.88 9.01
N LEU A 123 10.56 10.44 8.80
CA LEU A 123 11.73 10.91 9.55
C LEU A 123 11.97 12.41 9.33
N LEU A 124 11.87 12.88 8.09
CA LEU A 124 11.93 14.30 7.77
C LEU A 124 10.82 15.07 8.49
N ARG A 125 9.58 14.57 8.48
CA ARG A 125 8.46 15.19 9.20
C ARG A 125 8.74 15.27 10.70
N MET A 126 9.29 14.22 11.30
CA MET A 126 9.67 14.23 12.73
C MET A 126 10.70 15.32 13.03
N GLN A 127 11.68 15.50 12.14
CA GLN A 127 12.74 16.49 12.34
C GLN A 127 12.24 17.95 12.25
N PHE A 128 11.18 18.20 11.48
CA PHE A 128 10.60 19.54 11.30
C PHE A 128 9.33 19.80 12.13
N SER A 129 8.74 18.78 12.75
CA SER A 129 7.50 18.91 13.52
C SER A 129 7.78 18.84 15.02
N SER A 130 7.35 19.87 15.76
CA SER A 130 7.40 19.87 17.23
C SER A 130 6.22 19.12 17.88
N SER A 131 5.38 18.45 17.08
CA SER A 131 4.18 17.73 17.56
C SER A 131 4.51 16.33 18.07
N GLU A 132 4.04 15.97 19.26
CA GLU A 132 4.15 14.60 19.81
C GLU A 132 3.59 13.54 18.84
N ASP A 133 2.52 13.87 18.10
CA ASP A 133 1.90 13.03 17.05
C ASP A 133 2.88 12.53 15.96
N ALA A 134 4.03 13.19 15.78
CA ALA A 134 5.00 12.83 14.75
C ALA A 134 5.83 11.58 15.11
N TYR A 135 5.94 11.26 16.41
CA TYR A 135 6.74 10.13 16.90
C TYR A 135 6.03 8.77 16.83
N HIS A 136 4.71 8.77 16.62
CA HIS A 136 3.91 7.56 16.68
C HIS A 136 3.90 6.82 15.34
N ILE A 137 4.11 5.50 15.40
CA ILE A 137 3.99 4.60 14.25
C ILE A 137 2.75 3.73 14.46
N TYR A 138 1.79 3.85 13.56
CA TYR A 138 0.46 3.25 13.72
C TYR A 138 0.35 1.87 13.05
N SER A 139 -0.20 0.89 13.77
CA SER A 139 -0.43 -0.45 13.22
C SER A 139 -1.48 -0.43 12.09
N THR A 140 -2.48 0.44 12.18
CA THR A 140 -3.52 0.61 11.16
C THR A 140 -2.97 1.13 9.83
N THR A 141 -1.99 2.05 9.88
CA THR A 141 -1.28 2.49 8.68
C THR A 141 -0.44 1.36 8.08
N ASN A 142 0.25 0.59 8.92
CA ASN A 142 1.06 -0.52 8.44
C ASN A 142 0.21 -1.65 7.83
N ALA A 143 -1.03 -1.84 8.31
CA ALA A 143 -2.00 -2.75 7.72
C ALA A 143 -2.37 -2.36 6.28
N VAL A 144 -2.58 -1.07 6.01
CA VAL A 144 -2.83 -0.56 4.64
C VAL A 144 -1.60 -0.78 3.76
N ARG A 145 -0.39 -0.49 4.26
CA ARG A 145 0.87 -0.70 3.53
C ARG A 145 1.09 -2.16 3.17
N GLY A 146 0.91 -3.05 4.16
CA GLY A 146 1.05 -4.49 3.97
C GLY A 146 0.04 -5.03 2.96
N ALA A 147 -1.23 -4.63 3.06
CA ALA A 147 -2.26 -5.05 2.13
C ALA A 147 -1.98 -4.56 0.69
N ALA A 148 -1.55 -3.30 0.54
CA ALA A 148 -1.14 -2.76 -0.76
C ALA A 148 0.06 -3.51 -1.34
N PHE A 149 1.09 -3.78 -0.52
CA PHE A 149 2.25 -4.57 -0.93
C PHE A 149 1.86 -5.96 -1.41
N PHE A 150 1.07 -6.69 -0.62
CA PHE A 150 0.60 -8.03 -1.00
C PHE A 150 -0.21 -8.00 -2.30
N SER A 151 -1.10 -7.03 -2.46
CA SER A 151 -1.94 -6.91 -3.67
C SER A 151 -1.09 -6.68 -4.92
N VAL A 152 -0.09 -5.79 -4.82
CA VAL A 152 0.82 -5.50 -5.92
C VAL A 152 1.77 -6.67 -6.20
N PHE A 153 2.22 -7.37 -5.16
CA PHE A 153 3.04 -8.58 -5.32
C PHE A 153 2.28 -9.67 -6.08
N LEU A 154 1.03 -9.93 -5.70
CA LEU A 154 0.16 -10.88 -6.41
C LEU A 154 -0.09 -10.44 -7.85
N LEU A 155 -0.33 -9.15 -8.09
CA LEU A 155 -0.46 -8.60 -9.44
C LEU A 155 0.80 -8.82 -10.28
N ALA A 156 1.97 -8.62 -9.69
CA ALA A 156 3.25 -8.83 -10.37
C ALA A 156 3.47 -10.32 -10.71
N LEU A 157 3.12 -11.23 -9.80
CA LEU A 157 3.15 -12.66 -10.10
C LEU A 157 2.20 -13.02 -11.24
N TYR A 158 0.98 -12.47 -11.24
CA TYR A 158 -0.01 -12.72 -12.30
C TYR A 158 0.46 -12.21 -13.66
N ALA A 159 1.05 -11.01 -13.69
CA ALA A 159 1.52 -10.39 -14.93
C ALA A 159 2.75 -11.08 -15.54
N ASN A 160 3.44 -11.93 -14.77
CA ASN A 160 4.63 -12.70 -15.21
C ASN A 160 4.38 -14.21 -15.29
N MET A 161 3.14 -14.68 -15.06
CA MET A 161 2.72 -16.05 -15.37
C MET A 161 2.50 -16.21 -16.87
#